data_AF-A0A0D0A6T4-F1
#
_entry.id   AF-A0A0D0A6T4-F1
#
_cell.length_a   1.000
_cell.length_b   1.000
_cell.length_c   1.000
_cell.angle_alpha   90.00
_cell.angle_beta   90.00
_cell.angle_gamma   90.00
#
_symmetry.space_group_name_H-M   'P 1'
#
loop_
_entity.id
_entity.type
_entity.pdbx_description
1 polymer ?
#
loop_
_entity_poly.entity_id
_entity_poly.type
_entity_poly.pdbx_seq_one_letter_code
_entity_poly.pdbx_strand_id
1 'polypeptide(L)'
;MSAQIESLQTIRVSIRDLQLELAKQKKKVTKSINLHNRLRSALWRLPTEILTQIFYHCLPDFGEFPRPSQLKAPMLLARVCRRWREVTVGVPSLWRRLGVTVNDDHWQRATFCYDLYLKRSQGLPLSLVL
;
A
#
# COMPACT_ATOMS: atom_id res chain seq x y z
N MET A 1 -8.87 -50.69 -35.38
CA MET A 1 -9.48 -49.41 -35.83
C MET A 1 -10.38 -48.77 -34.77
N SER A 2 -11.27 -49.50 -34.09
CA SER A 2 -12.18 -48.94 -33.05
C SER A 2 -11.44 -48.27 -31.88
N ALA A 3 -10.44 -48.93 -31.29
CA ALA A 3 -9.73 -48.44 -30.10
C ALA A 3 -8.94 -47.12 -30.31
N GLN A 4 -8.47 -46.84 -31.53
CA GLN A 4 -7.76 -45.59 -31.85
C GLN A 4 -8.70 -44.40 -32.03
N ILE A 5 -9.96 -44.64 -32.41
CA ILE A 5 -10.96 -43.58 -32.53
C ILE A 5 -11.41 -43.15 -31.13
N GLU A 6 -11.56 -44.10 -30.22
CA GLU A 6 -11.96 -43.88 -28.82
C GLU A 6 -10.89 -43.09 -28.03
N SER A 7 -9.60 -43.36 -28.29
CA SER A 7 -8.50 -42.60 -27.68
C SER A 7 -8.46 -41.15 -28.16
N LEU A 8 -8.69 -40.90 -29.45
CA LEU A 8 -8.77 -39.54 -30.01
C LEU A 8 -9.98 -38.77 -29.48
N GLN A 9 -11.12 -39.46 -29.29
CA GLN A 9 -12.31 -38.86 -28.68
C GLN A 9 -12.05 -38.45 -27.22
N THR A 10 -11.34 -39.31 -26.49
CA THR A 10 -10.96 -39.05 -25.09
C THR A 10 -10.06 -37.81 -24.98
N ILE A 11 -9.01 -37.73 -25.81
CA ILE A 11 -8.11 -36.56 -25.85
C ILE A 11 -8.88 -35.29 -26.21
N ARG A 12 -9.82 -35.34 -27.17
CA ARG A 12 -10.63 -34.19 -27.57
C ARG A 12 -11.50 -33.67 -26.43
N VAL A 13 -12.07 -34.54 -25.60
CA VAL A 13 -12.84 -34.16 -24.41
C VAL A 13 -11.91 -33.49 -23.38
N SER A 14 -10.78 -34.11 -23.07
CA SER A 14 -9.81 -33.54 -22.13
C SER A 14 -9.29 -32.15 -22.54
N ILE A 15 -9.05 -31.93 -23.84
CA ILE A 15 -8.66 -30.60 -24.36
C ILE A 15 -9.78 -29.57 -24.11
N ARG A 16 -11.04 -29.93 -24.34
CA ARG A 16 -12.18 -29.03 -24.08
C ARG A 16 -12.28 -28.69 -22.60
N ASP A 17 -12.15 -29.68 -21.74
CA ASP A 17 -12.24 -29.48 -20.30
C ASP A 17 -11.12 -28.57 -19.79
N LEU A 18 -9.90 -28.75 -20.28
CA LEU A 18 -8.78 -27.87 -19.99
C LEU A 18 -9.00 -26.44 -20.51
N GLN A 19 -9.61 -26.28 -21.69
CA GLN A 19 -9.95 -24.95 -22.21
C GLN A 19 -11.02 -24.26 -21.36
N LEU A 20 -12.03 -25.00 -20.89
CA LEU A 20 -13.06 -24.50 -19.98
C LEU A 20 -12.46 -24.07 -18.65
N GLU A 21 -11.59 -24.89 -18.07
CA GLU A 21 -10.91 -24.54 -16.81
C GLU A 21 -9.98 -23.34 -16.99
N LEU A 22 -9.21 -23.27 -18.08
CA LEU A 22 -8.38 -22.09 -18.39
C LEU A 22 -9.23 -20.82 -18.52
N ALA A 23 -10.37 -20.88 -19.22
CA ALA A 23 -11.28 -19.75 -19.37
C ALA A 23 -11.84 -19.29 -18.01
N LYS A 24 -12.19 -20.25 -17.14
CA LYS A 24 -12.65 -20.00 -15.78
C LYS A 24 -11.56 -19.35 -14.92
N GLN A 25 -10.33 -19.85 -14.97
CA GLN A 25 -9.17 -19.28 -14.26
C GLN A 25 -8.87 -17.87 -14.76
N LYS A 26 -8.84 -17.64 -16.08
CA LYS A 26 -8.66 -16.31 -16.68
C LYS A 26 -9.75 -15.34 -16.20
N LYS A 27 -11.03 -15.76 -16.20
CA LYS A 27 -12.15 -14.94 -15.71
C LYS A 27 -11.96 -14.53 -14.25
N LYS A 28 -11.46 -15.44 -13.39
CA LYS A 28 -11.16 -15.16 -11.98
C LYS A 28 -10.07 -14.08 -11.83
N VAL A 29 -8.97 -14.22 -12.56
CA VAL A 29 -7.87 -13.23 -12.55
C VAL A 29 -8.33 -11.88 -13.06
N THR A 30 -9.03 -11.82 -14.20
CA THR A 30 -9.55 -10.58 -14.78
C THR A 30 -10.51 -9.87 -13.83
N LYS A 31 -11.37 -10.62 -13.12
CA LYS A 31 -12.28 -10.04 -12.11
C LYS A 31 -11.50 -9.33 -10.99
N SER A 32 -10.42 -9.94 -10.50
CA SER A 32 -9.57 -9.34 -9.47
C SER A 32 -8.88 -8.05 -9.97
N ILE A 33 -8.29 -8.08 -11.16
CA ILE A 33 -7.63 -6.90 -11.77
C ILE A 33 -8.63 -5.76 -11.94
N ASN A 34 -9.83 -6.05 -12.46
CA ASN A 34 -10.87 -5.05 -12.65
C ASN A 34 -11.36 -4.44 -11.34
N LEU A 35 -11.45 -5.24 -10.26
CA LEU A 35 -11.76 -4.71 -8.94
C LEU A 35 -10.66 -3.75 -8.45
N HIS A 36 -9.39 -4.15 -8.54
CA HIS A 36 -8.25 -3.32 -8.15
C HIS A 36 -8.22 -2.00 -8.93
N ASN A 37 -8.44 -2.05 -10.24
CA ASN A 37 -8.46 -0.85 -11.09
C ASN A 37 -9.61 0.11 -10.71
N ARG A 38 -10.80 -0.42 -10.40
CA ARG A 38 -11.93 0.40 -9.94
C ARG A 38 -11.65 1.07 -8.60
N LEU A 39 -11.14 0.32 -7.62
CA LEU A 39 -10.78 0.86 -6.31
C LEU A 39 -9.69 1.94 -6.44
N ARG A 40 -8.66 1.68 -7.24
CA ARG A 40 -7.61 2.66 -7.54
C ARG A 40 -8.19 3.93 -8.17
N SER A 41 -9.07 3.80 -9.18
CA SER A 41 -9.76 4.93 -9.81
C SER A 41 -10.61 5.74 -8.83
N ALA A 42 -11.28 5.09 -7.87
CA ALA A 42 -12.06 5.78 -6.85
C ALA A 42 -11.16 6.59 -5.90
N LEU A 43 -10.08 5.97 -5.39
CA LEU A 43 -9.11 6.64 -4.53
C LEU A 43 -8.39 7.82 -5.23
N TRP A 44 -8.27 7.78 -6.55
CA TRP A 44 -7.69 8.86 -7.35
C TRP A 44 -8.64 10.05 -7.57
N ARG A 45 -9.94 9.87 -7.33
CA ARG A 45 -10.96 10.92 -7.47
C ARG A 45 -11.28 11.64 -6.16
N LEU A 46 -10.81 11.13 -5.02
CA LEU A 46 -11.01 11.80 -3.72
C LEU A 46 -10.32 13.16 -3.73
N PRO A 47 -10.96 14.26 -3.29
CA PRO A 47 -10.28 15.54 -3.08
C PRO A 47 -9.12 15.43 -2.08
N THR A 48 -8.17 16.36 -2.15
CA THR A 48 -6.97 16.38 -1.29
C THR A 48 -7.35 16.49 0.19
N GLU A 49 -8.40 17.24 0.49
CA GLU A 49 -8.94 17.46 1.83
C GLU A 49 -9.42 16.14 2.44
N ILE A 50 -10.22 15.38 1.68
CA ILE A 50 -10.74 14.08 2.13
C ILE A 50 -9.61 13.07 2.30
N LEU A 51 -8.65 13.05 1.37
CA LEU A 51 -7.50 12.17 1.46
C LEU A 51 -6.64 12.50 2.69
N THR A 52 -6.47 13.79 2.99
CA THR A 52 -5.76 14.27 4.18
C THR A 52 -6.47 13.86 5.46
N GLN A 53 -7.81 13.94 5.52
CA GLN A 53 -8.57 13.44 6.68
C GLN A 53 -8.37 11.94 6.91
N ILE A 54 -8.41 11.14 5.83
CA ILE A 54 -8.10 9.70 5.92
C ILE A 54 -6.69 9.50 6.47
N PHE A 55 -5.71 10.28 6.03
CA PHE A 55 -4.32 10.16 6.49
C PHE A 55 -4.16 10.47 7.98
N TYR A 56 -4.91 11.44 8.54
CA TYR A 56 -4.91 11.68 9.98
C TYR A 56 -5.44 10.48 10.77
N HIS A 57 -6.46 9.78 10.26
CA HIS A 57 -6.97 8.56 10.87
C HIS A 57 -6.02 7.36 10.74
N CYS A 58 -5.03 7.42 9.85
CA CYS A 58 -3.98 6.42 9.75
C CYS A 58 -2.79 6.70 10.68
N LEU A 59 -2.73 7.87 11.32
CA LEU A 59 -1.67 8.16 12.27
C LEU A 59 -1.85 7.27 13.51
N PRO A 60 -0.74 6.79 14.10
CA PRO A 60 -0.81 6.05 15.35
C PRO A 60 -1.44 6.87 16.48
N ASP A 61 -2.09 6.16 17.41
CA ASP A 61 -2.83 6.77 18.52
C ASP A 61 -1.96 7.69 19.37
N PHE A 62 -2.59 8.64 20.07
CA PHE A 62 -1.89 9.70 20.82
C PHE A 62 -0.85 9.19 21.83
N GLY A 63 -1.04 8.00 22.40
CA GLY A 63 -0.09 7.37 23.32
C GLY A 63 1.05 6.60 22.63
N GLU A 64 0.90 6.26 21.35
CA GLU A 64 1.96 5.61 20.57
C GLU A 64 2.71 6.67 19.77
N PHE A 65 3.87 7.09 20.24
CA PHE A 65 4.81 7.87 19.42
C PHE A 65 5.67 6.86 18.64
N PRO A 66 5.31 6.53 17.40
CA PRO A 66 6.00 5.47 16.68
C PRO A 66 7.44 5.91 16.45
N ARG A 67 8.37 4.98 16.69
CA ARG A 67 9.68 5.07 16.04
C ARG A 67 9.46 5.24 14.53
N PRO A 68 10.18 6.14 13.86
CA PRO A 68 10.07 6.30 12.42
C PRO A 68 10.26 4.95 11.74
N SER A 69 9.23 4.53 11.01
CA SER A 69 9.21 3.24 10.35
C SER A 69 8.53 3.37 9.02
N GLN A 70 9.12 2.74 8.01
CA GLN A 70 8.53 2.66 6.68
C GLN A 70 7.19 1.91 6.66
N LEU A 71 6.88 1.18 7.74
CA LEU A 71 5.65 0.41 7.93
C LEU A 71 4.59 1.15 8.73
N LYS A 72 4.87 2.37 9.22
CA LYS A 72 3.93 3.20 9.98
C LYS A 72 3.69 4.54 9.29
N ALA A 73 2.50 5.10 9.46
CA ALA A 73 2.21 6.46 8.98
C ALA A 73 3.02 7.51 9.77
N PRO A 74 3.35 8.66 9.16
CA PRO A 74 3.07 9.07 7.78
C PRO A 74 3.94 8.40 6.70
N MET A 75 5.06 7.76 7.04
CA MET A 75 6.01 7.23 6.04
C MET A 75 5.40 6.15 5.13
N LEU A 76 4.57 5.26 5.69
CA LEU A 76 3.86 4.24 4.93
C LEU A 76 2.99 4.86 3.82
N LEU A 77 2.27 5.94 4.13
CA LEU A 77 1.37 6.62 3.20
C LEU A 77 2.14 7.18 1.99
N ALA A 78 3.34 7.72 2.23
CA ALA A 78 4.22 8.23 1.18
C ALA A 78 4.78 7.15 0.23
N ARG A 79 4.56 5.86 0.53
CA ARG A 79 5.02 4.72 -0.29
C ARG A 79 3.91 4.08 -1.12
N VAL A 80 2.64 4.42 -0.89
CA VAL A 80 1.50 3.76 -1.54
C VAL A 80 1.44 4.09 -3.04
N CYS A 81 1.41 5.37 -3.39
CA CYS A 81 1.49 5.84 -4.78
C CYS A 81 2.01 7.27 -4.85
N ARG A 82 2.28 7.78 -6.06
CA ARG A 82 2.76 9.15 -6.29
C ARG A 82 1.84 10.20 -5.67
N ARG A 83 0.53 10.11 -5.91
CA ARG A 83 -0.46 11.06 -5.37
C ARG A 83 -0.47 11.11 -3.85
N TRP A 84 -0.43 9.93 -3.21
CA TRP A 84 -0.38 9.85 -1.75
C TRP A 84 0.90 10.46 -1.20
N ARG A 85 2.04 10.22 -1.86
CA ARG A 85 3.30 10.87 -1.51
C ARG A 85 3.22 12.39 -1.60
N GLU A 86 2.69 12.93 -2.69
CA GLU A 86 2.55 14.38 -2.87
C GLU A 86 1.71 14.99 -1.74
N VAL A 87 0.58 14.38 -1.40
CA VAL A 87 -0.28 14.85 -0.30
C VAL A 87 0.39 14.68 1.06
N THR A 88 0.96 13.51 1.36
CA THR A 88 1.62 13.27 2.66
C THR A 88 2.79 14.24 2.86
N VAL A 89 3.60 14.49 1.84
CA VAL A 89 4.73 15.44 1.91
C VAL A 89 4.26 16.89 1.99
N GLY A 90 3.17 17.24 1.30
CA GLY A 90 2.60 18.58 1.26
C GLY A 90 1.77 18.96 2.50
N VAL A 91 1.57 18.06 3.46
CA VAL A 91 0.82 18.30 4.69
C VAL A 91 1.75 18.18 5.90
N PRO A 92 2.40 19.29 6.34
CA PRO A 92 3.42 19.26 7.39
C PRO A 92 2.92 18.77 8.75
N SER A 93 1.63 19.00 9.03
CA SER A 93 0.97 18.58 10.26
C SER A 93 0.94 17.06 10.47
N LEU A 94 1.06 16.25 9.41
CA LEU A 94 1.21 14.79 9.50
C LEU A 94 2.57 14.36 10.09
N TRP A 95 3.56 15.24 10.08
CA TRP A 95 4.94 14.98 10.50
C TRP A 95 5.26 15.54 11.89
N ARG A 96 4.25 16.00 12.65
CA ARG A 96 4.47 16.66 13.95
C ARG A 96 4.74 15.73 15.12
N ARG A 97 4.52 14.43 14.98
CA ARG A 97 4.63 13.45 16.08
C ARG A 97 5.78 12.50 15.80
N LEU A 98 6.74 12.44 16.72
CA LEU A 98 7.98 11.69 16.53
C LEU A 98 8.41 11.03 17.84
N GLY A 99 8.50 9.69 17.85
CA GLY A 99 9.13 8.96 18.95
C GLY A 99 10.63 8.84 18.72
N VAL A 100 11.44 9.15 19.74
CA VAL A 100 12.91 9.20 19.64
C VAL A 100 13.53 8.23 20.63
N THR A 101 14.15 7.16 20.12
CA THR A 101 14.95 6.25 20.94
C THR A 101 16.43 6.59 20.84
N VAL A 102 17.07 6.78 22.00
CA VAL A 102 18.49 7.22 22.12
C VAL A 102 19.48 6.04 22.07
N ASN A 103 19.05 4.81 22.39
CA ASN A 103 19.93 3.64 22.55
C ASN A 103 19.70 2.55 21.47
N ASP A 104 19.39 2.93 20.23
CA ASP A 104 19.16 1.95 19.16
C ASP A 104 20.47 1.65 18.41
N ASP A 105 20.88 0.38 18.37
CA ASP A 105 22.05 -0.10 17.62
C ASP A 105 21.99 0.27 16.12
N HIS A 106 20.81 0.64 15.62
CA HIS A 106 20.56 1.05 14.24
C HIS A 106 20.40 2.57 14.05
N TRP A 107 21.07 3.38 14.88
CA TRP A 107 20.97 4.84 14.90
C TRP A 107 21.10 5.50 13.50
N GLN A 108 21.91 4.95 12.60
CA GLN A 108 22.11 5.48 11.24
C GLN A 108 20.80 5.55 10.43
N ARG A 109 19.97 4.50 10.50
CA ARG A 109 18.66 4.48 9.82
C ARG A 109 17.66 5.41 10.50
N ALA A 110 17.73 5.48 11.83
CA ALA A 110 16.90 6.37 12.63
C ALA A 110 17.20 7.85 12.31
N THR A 111 18.48 8.24 12.22
CA THR A 111 18.93 9.60 11.89
C THR A 111 18.37 10.09 10.57
N PHE A 112 18.43 9.27 9.50
CA PHE A 112 17.83 9.64 8.22
C PHE A 112 16.32 9.91 8.36
N CYS A 113 15.62 9.07 9.12
CA CYS A 113 14.19 9.24 9.30
C CYS A 113 13.86 10.45 10.20
N TYR A 114 14.68 10.74 11.22
CA TYR A 114 14.53 11.94 12.05
C TYR A 114 14.70 13.22 11.22
N ASP A 115 15.77 13.30 10.41
CA ASP A 115 15.99 14.43 9.48
C ASP A 115 14.81 14.61 8.51
N LEU A 116 14.25 13.50 8.02
CA LEU A 116 13.08 13.52 7.15
C LEU A 116 11.84 14.11 7.84
N TYR A 117 11.57 13.72 9.09
CA TYR A 117 10.44 14.26 9.86
C TYR A 117 10.64 15.74 10.16
N LEU A 118 11.86 16.14 10.58
CA LEU A 118 12.22 17.53 10.85
C LEU A 118 12.04 18.42 9.62
N LYS A 119 12.52 17.97 8.45
CA LYS A 119 12.36 18.71 7.20
C LYS A 119 10.89 18.84 6.79
N ARG A 120 10.09 17.79 6.98
CA ARG A 120 8.70 17.74 6.51
C ARG A 120 7.70 18.38 7.47
N SER A 121 8.03 18.55 8.74
CA SER A 121 7.20 19.33 9.66
C SER A 121 7.23 20.84 9.36
N GLN A 122 8.15 21.30 8.50
CA GLN A 122 8.28 22.68 8.03
C GLN A 122 8.30 23.71 9.18
N GLY A 123 8.95 23.37 10.29
CA GLY A 123 9.07 24.25 11.45
C GLY A 123 7.82 24.32 12.35
N LEU A 124 6.79 23.51 12.09
CA LEU A 124 5.69 23.37 13.04
C LEU A 124 6.17 22.74 14.35
N PRO A 125 5.55 23.10 15.51
CA PRO A 125 5.88 22.49 16.79
C PRO A 125 5.80 20.97 16.75
N LEU A 126 6.87 20.30 17.17
CA LEU A 126 6.96 18.85 17.23
C LEU A 126 6.57 18.37 18.63
N SER A 127 5.74 17.34 18.69
CA SER A 127 5.51 16.55 19.88
C SER A 127 6.50 15.38 19.88
N LEU A 128 7.48 15.45 20.78
CA LEU A 128 8.51 14.43 20.96
C LEU A 128 8.20 13.60 22.20
N VAL A 129 8.40 12.29 22.10
CA VAL A 129 8.44 11.39 23.26
C VAL A 129 9.71 10.54 23.16
N LEU A 130 10.39 10.43 24.30
CA LEU A 130 11.64 9.68 24.49
C LEU A 130 11.36 8.22 24.85
#